data_AF-A0A931SV14-F1
#
_entry.id   AF-A0A931SV14-F1
#
_cell.length_a   1.000
_cell.length_b   1.000
_cell.length_c   1.000
_cell.angle_alpha   90.00
_cell.angle_beta   90.00
_cell.angle_gamma   90.00
#
_symmetry.space_group_name_H-M   'P 1'
#
loop_
_entity.id
_entity.type
_entity.pdbx_description
1 polymer ?
#
loop_
_entity_poly.entity_id
_entity_poly.type
_entity_poly.pdbx_seq_one_letter_code
_entity_poly.pdbx_strand_id
1 'polypeptide(L)' 'MVARATREELKQRACAAIVPGHCTGWRAMHALSAALPEAFIQNSVGTRYEL' A
#
# COMPACT_ATOMS: atom_id res chain seq x y z
N MET A 1 -1.29 4.18 -11.77
CA MET A 1 -2.65 3.80 -11.30
C MET A 1 -2.58 2.35 -10.87
N VAL A 2 -2.94 2.01 -9.62
CA VAL A 2 -3.01 0.61 -9.18
C VAL A 2 -4.33 0.01 -9.66
N ALA A 3 -4.24 -1.09 -10.40
CA ALA A 3 -5.40 -1.79 -10.94
C ALA A 3 -6.26 -2.40 -9.82
N ARG A 4 -7.56 -2.62 -10.09
CA ARG A 4 -8.46 -3.32 -9.15
C ARG A 4 -7.94 -4.71 -8.82
N ALA A 5 -7.49 -5.47 -9.82
CA ALA A 5 -6.95 -6.82 -9.63
C ALA A 5 -5.80 -6.85 -8.63
N THR A 6 -4.86 -5.90 -8.72
CA THR A 6 -3.73 -5.79 -7.78
C THR A 6 -4.20 -5.58 -6.34
N ARG A 7 -5.22 -4.75 -6.09
CA ARG A 7 -5.72 -4.53 -4.72
C ARG A 7 -6.36 -5.79 -4.15
N GLU A 8 -7.10 -6.53 -4.96
CA GLU A 8 -7.74 -7.76 -4.51
C GLU A 8 -6.72 -8.87 -4.24
N GLU A 9 -5.67 -8.98 -5.05
CA GLU A 9 -4.59 -9.92 -4.79
C GLU A 9 -3.85 -9.57 -3.48
N LEU A 10 -3.60 -8.28 -3.22
CA LEU A 10 -2.99 -7.83 -1.97
C LEU A 10 -3.85 -8.17 -0.74
N LYS A 11 -5.18 -8.07 -0.86
CA LYS A 11 -6.10 -8.50 0.22
C LYS A 11 -6.02 -10.00 0.45
N GLN A 12 -6.01 -10.79 -0.62
CA GLN A 12 -5.98 -12.26 -0.54
C GLN A 12 -4.70 -12.79 0.09
N ARG A 13 -3.57 -12.11 -0.15
CA ARG A 13 -2.28 -12.47 0.46
C ARG A 13 -2.19 -12.14 1.95
N ALA A 14 -3.17 -11.41 2.51
CA ALA A 14 -3.23 -11.03 3.92
C ALA A 14 -1.90 -10.43 4.44
N CYS A 15 -1.29 -9.54 3.65
CA CYS A 15 -0.05 -8.89 4.03
C CYS A 15 -0.23 -8.10 5.34
N ALA A 16 0.68 -8.28 6.30
CA ALA A 16 0.66 -7.54 7.56
C ALA A 16 0.91 -6.03 7.37
N ALA A 17 1.69 -5.66 6.34
CA ALA A 17 1.95 -4.27 5.98
C ALA A 17 2.17 -4.09 4.48
N ILE A 18 1.76 -2.94 3.95
CA ILE A 18 1.99 -2.49 2.57
C ILE A 18 2.49 -1.04 2.65
N VAL A 19 3.68 -0.82 2.11
CA VAL A 19 4.41 0.46 2.20
C VAL A 19 4.68 1.01 0.79
N PRO A 20 3.70 1.63 0.12
CA PRO A 20 3.86 2.11 -1.26
C PRO A 20 4.72 3.38 -1.33
N GLY A 21 5.55 3.49 -2.38
CA GLY A 21 6.48 4.62 -2.57
C GLY A 21 6.85 4.88 -4.03
N HIS A 22 7.70 5.89 -4.25
CA HIS A 22 8.29 6.25 -5.54
C HIS A 22 7.26 6.30 -6.69
N CYS A 23 7.30 5.33 -7.60
CA CYS A 23 6.48 5.30 -8.82
C CYS A 23 5.03 4.85 -8.60
N THR A 24 4.67 4.41 -7.39
CA THR A 24 3.29 3.98 -7.08
C THR A 24 2.29 5.10 -7.42
N GLY A 25 2.65 6.33 -7.07
CA GLY A 25 1.93 7.55 -7.40
C GLY A 25 0.72 7.83 -6.49
N TRP A 26 0.40 9.11 -6.34
CA TRP A 26 -0.60 9.63 -5.40
C TRP A 26 -1.97 8.93 -5.49
N ARG A 27 -2.54 8.89 -6.70
CA ARG A 27 -3.86 8.26 -6.94
C ARG A 27 -3.91 6.80 -6.52
N ALA A 28 -2.80 6.07 -6.69
CA ALA A 28 -2.73 4.67 -6.31
C ALA A 28 -2.55 4.49 -4.80
N MET A 29 -1.73 5.33 -4.16
CA MET A 29 -1.57 5.32 -2.70
C MET A 29 -2.91 5.55 -2.00
N HIS A 30 -3.72 6.51 -2.47
CA HIS A 30 -5.08 6.71 -1.94
C HIS A 30 -6.02 5.54 -2.19
N ALA A 31 -5.95 4.92 -3.37
CA ALA A 31 -6.75 3.74 -3.65
C ALA A 31 -6.36 2.55 -2.77
N LEU A 32 -5.08 2.43 -2.42
CA LEU A 32 -4.57 1.41 -1.50
C LEU A 32 -4.97 1.71 -0.06
N SER A 33 -4.80 2.95 0.42
CA SER A 33 -5.19 3.35 1.78
C SER A 33 -6.68 3.17 2.04
N ALA A 34 -7.53 3.41 1.03
CA ALA A 34 -8.98 3.19 1.14
C ALA A 34 -9.36 1.70 1.09
N ALA A 35 -8.62 0.86 0.37
CA ALA A 35 -8.97 -0.54 0.15
C ALA A 35 -8.38 -1.50 1.19
N LEU A 36 -7.23 -1.16 1.77
CA LEU A 36 -6.51 -1.93 2.79
C LEU A 36 -6.03 -1.01 3.92
N PRO A 37 -6.93 -0.30 4.62
CA PRO A 37 -6.54 0.72 5.60
C PRO A 37 -5.68 0.14 6.73
N GLU A 38 -5.91 -1.12 7.12
CA GLU A 38 -5.29 -1.72 8.30
C GLU A 38 -3.86 -2.20 8.03
N ALA A 39 -3.54 -2.48 6.77
CA ALA A 39 -2.21 -2.87 6.33
C ALA A 39 -1.44 -1.70 5.70
N PHE A 40 -2.09 -0.58 5.40
CA PHE A 40 -1.45 0.53 4.70
C PHE A 40 -0.58 1.37 5.64
N ILE A 41 0.68 1.58 5.26
CA ILE A 41 1.58 2.51 5.95
C ILE A 41 2.10 3.52 4.96
N GLN A 42 1.93 4.81 5.28
CA GLN A 42 2.47 5.88 4.45
C GLN A 42 4.00 5.85 4.47
N ASN A 43 4.62 5.81 3.29
CA ASN A 43 6.07 5.86 3.15
C ASN A 43 6.58 7.31 3.16
N SER A 44 7.79 7.50 3.69
CA SER A 44 8.59 8.71 3.52
C SER A 44 10.08 8.33 3.48
N VAL A 45 10.88 9.17 2.82
CA VAL A 45 12.34 9.03 2.84
C VAL A 45 12.83 9.14 4.29
N GLY A 46 13.74 8.25 4.67
CA GLY A 46 14.32 8.20 6.03
C GLY A 46 13.50 7.42 7.06
N THR A 47 12.32 6.91 6.71
CA THR A 47 11.54 6.06 7.61
C THR A 47 12.18 4.68 7.77
N ARG A 48 12.38 4.23 9.02
CA ARG A 48 12.81 2.87 9.37
C ARG A 48 11.61 2.08 9.90
N TYR A 49 11.46 0.84 9.44
CA TYR A 49 10.43 -0.09 9.89
C TYR A 49 11.08 -1.24 10.68
N GLU A 50 10.46 -1.65 11.78
CA GLU A 50 10.84 -2.81 12.59
C GLU A 50 9.64 -3.77 12.67
N LEU A 51 9.89 -5.09 12.57
CA LEU A 51 8.88 -6.14 12.50
C LEU A 51 9.01 -7.12 13.66
#